data_AF-A0A7J3M3Q2-F1
#
_entry.id   AF-A0A7J3M3Q2-F1
#
_cell.length_a   1.000
_cell.length_b   1.000
_cell.length_c   1.000
_cell.angle_alpha   90.00
_cell.angle_beta   90.00
_cell.angle_gamma   90.00
#
_symmetry.space_group_name_H-M   'P 1'
#
loop_
_entity.id
_entity.type
_entity.pdbx_description
1 polymer ?
#
loop_
_entity_poly.entity_id
_entity_poly.type
_entity_poly.pdbx_seq_one_letter_code
_entity_poly.pdbx_strand_id
1 'polypeptide(L)'
;MMRERISITDIAKKEEQLVKITLEDLMKLPQPYDKPGMEPNVTEPKAEWKDRYVTELDGYVAIDVPWKPKTKEEEDKLVQKFLNGLRKLMDKEANWGFIQPLLLSLEYCARCQTCSEACHIYISSGRKEIYRPTYRAEVLRRLIKKFTS
;
A
#
# COMPACT_ATOMS: atom_id res chain seq x y z
N MET A 1 15.67 18.45 3.75
CA MET A 1 15.95 17.20 3.02
C MET A 1 14.94 17.04 1.91
N MET A 2 15.40 16.83 0.67
CA MET A 2 14.51 16.56 -0.46
C MET A 2 13.90 15.17 -0.23
N ARG A 3 12.59 15.11 0.07
CA ARG A 3 11.88 13.84 0.20
C ARG A 3 11.95 13.13 -1.15
N GLU A 4 12.41 11.87 -1.16
CA GLU A 4 12.47 11.07 -2.39
C GLU A 4 11.12 11.09 -3.09
N ARG A 5 11.13 11.45 -4.38
CA ARG A 5 9.92 11.49 -5.20
C ARG A 5 9.62 10.07 -5.67
N ILE A 6 8.76 9.38 -4.91
CA ILE A 6 8.26 8.06 -5.29
C ILE A 6 7.20 8.21 -6.36
N SER A 7 7.39 7.50 -7.46
CA SER A 7 6.43 7.35 -8.53
C SER A 7 5.62 6.07 -8.33
N ILE A 8 4.44 6.00 -8.95
CA ILE A 8 3.59 4.82 -8.89
C ILE A 8 4.24 3.55 -9.47
N THR A 9 5.18 3.70 -10.39
CA THR A 9 5.89 2.57 -10.99
C THR A 9 6.93 1.96 -10.06
N ASP A 10 7.35 2.69 -9.01
CA ASP A 10 8.38 2.21 -8.09
C ASP A 10 7.89 1.04 -7.24
N ILE A 11 6.57 0.85 -7.08
CA ILE A 11 6.00 -0.34 -6.41
C ILE A 11 6.40 -1.66 -7.08
N ALA A 12 6.83 -1.64 -8.35
CA ALA A 12 7.24 -2.83 -9.09
C ALA A 12 8.76 -3.09 -9.01
N LYS A 13 9.52 -2.20 -8.36
CA LYS A 13 10.97 -2.39 -8.20
C LYS A 13 11.25 -3.53 -7.22
N LYS A 14 12.32 -4.26 -7.49
CA LYS A 14 12.86 -5.28 -6.58
C LYS A 14 13.80 -4.62 -5.58
N GLU A 15 13.22 -3.85 -4.66
CA GLU A 15 13.95 -3.20 -3.56
C GLU A 15 13.66 -3.94 -2.25
N GLU A 16 14.61 -3.92 -1.31
CA GLU A 16 14.39 -4.51 0.02
C GLU A 16 13.33 -3.76 0.82
N GLN A 17 13.24 -2.45 0.61
CA GLN A 17 12.31 -1.54 1.28
C GLN A 17 12.18 -0.27 0.43
N LEU A 18 10.98 0.00 -0.08
CA LEU A 18 10.70 1.15 -0.94
C LEU A 18 10.73 2.47 -0.18
N VAL A 19 10.33 2.47 1.10
CA VAL A 19 10.28 3.67 1.95
C VAL A 19 10.73 3.36 3.36
N LYS A 20 11.58 4.23 3.92
CA LYS A 20 11.77 4.30 5.37
C LYS A 20 10.95 5.45 5.96
N ILE A 21 10.23 5.15 7.04
CA ILE A 21 9.51 6.14 7.84
C ILE A 21 10.33 6.38 9.10
N THR A 22 10.68 7.64 9.34
CA THR A 22 11.36 8.05 10.56
C THR A 22 10.41 8.82 11.47
N LEU A 23 10.82 9.07 12.71
CA LEU A 23 10.01 9.84 13.65
C LEU A 23 9.69 11.24 13.13
N GLU A 24 10.62 11.87 12.39
CA GLU A 24 10.45 13.21 11.81
C GLU A 24 9.44 13.24 10.65
N ASP A 25 9.16 12.08 10.03
CA ASP A 25 8.11 11.97 9.04
C ASP A 25 6.73 11.96 9.70
N LEU A 26 6.59 11.37 10.87
CA LEU A 26 5.29 11.13 11.49
C LEU A 26 4.59 12.42 11.93
N MET A 27 3.26 12.39 11.97
CA MET A 27 2.49 13.48 12.57
C MET A 27 2.86 13.64 14.04
N LYS A 28 2.86 14.90 14.51
CA LYS A 28 3.07 15.20 15.93
C LYS A 28 1.99 14.57 16.77
N LEU A 29 2.38 14.03 17.91
CA LEU A 29 1.45 13.51 18.89
C LEU A 29 0.67 14.66 19.54
N PRO A 30 -0.58 14.41 19.98
CA PRO A 30 -1.32 15.39 20.78
C PRO A 30 -0.71 15.52 22.18
N GLN A 31 -1.18 16.51 22.94
CA GLN A 31 -0.84 16.66 24.36
C GLN A 31 -1.13 15.34 25.13
N PRO A 32 -0.24 14.93 26.06
CA PRO A 32 0.92 15.68 26.58
C PRO A 32 2.24 15.49 25.79
N TYR A 33 2.25 14.72 24.70
CA TYR A 33 3.45 14.32 23.96
C TYR A 33 3.77 15.23 22.77
N ASP A 34 3.31 16.48 22.79
CA ASP A 34 3.41 17.45 21.69
C ASP A 34 4.76 18.22 21.65
N LYS A 35 5.63 17.97 22.63
CA LYS A 35 6.96 18.59 22.73
C LYS A 35 8.04 17.69 22.12
N PRO A 36 9.04 18.26 21.42
CA PRO A 36 10.13 17.48 20.83
C PRO A 36 10.84 16.61 21.87
N GLY A 37 11.01 15.32 21.56
CA GLY A 37 11.73 14.37 22.40
C GLY A 37 10.87 13.69 23.47
N MET A 38 9.57 13.97 23.50
CA MET A 38 8.60 13.22 24.30
C MET A 38 8.03 12.02 23.52
N GLU A 39 8.20 12.00 22.21
CA GLU A 39 7.73 10.90 21.37
C GLU A 39 8.59 9.65 21.59
N PRO A 40 7.99 8.45 21.67
CA PRO A 40 8.75 7.23 21.70
C PRO A 40 9.52 7.06 20.38
N ASN A 41 10.73 6.49 20.46
CA ASN A 41 11.48 6.14 19.26
C ASN A 41 10.70 5.15 18.40
N VAL A 42 10.74 5.32 17.08
CA VAL A 42 10.24 4.34 16.13
C VAL A 42 11.14 3.10 16.18
N THR A 43 10.58 1.95 16.55
CA THR A 43 11.32 0.69 16.61
C THR A 43 11.61 0.17 15.20
N GLU A 44 12.83 -0.25 14.90
CA GLU A 44 13.14 -0.88 13.61
C GLU A 44 12.37 -2.21 13.44
N PRO A 45 11.96 -2.57 12.21
CA PRO A 45 11.41 -3.89 11.92
C PRO A 45 12.40 -4.99 12.30
N LYS A 46 11.87 -6.12 12.78
CA LYS A 46 12.73 -7.27 13.11
C LYS A 46 13.38 -7.81 11.84
N ALA A 47 14.69 -8.02 11.85
CA ALA A 47 15.44 -8.51 10.69
C ALA A 47 14.89 -9.84 10.15
N GLU A 48 14.46 -10.75 11.04
CA GLU A 48 13.85 -12.05 10.72
C GLU A 48 12.54 -11.94 9.91
N TRP A 49 11.88 -10.78 9.89
CA TRP A 49 10.65 -10.60 9.11
C TRP A 49 10.90 -10.63 7.62
N LYS A 50 12.10 -10.21 7.18
CA LYS A 50 12.48 -10.18 5.76
C LYS A 50 12.41 -11.56 5.10
N ASP A 51 12.58 -12.64 5.86
CA ASP A 51 12.56 -14.01 5.33
C ASP A 51 11.16 -14.64 5.32
N ARG A 52 10.26 -14.14 6.17
CA ARG A 52 8.95 -14.75 6.43
C ARG A 52 7.78 -13.95 5.87
N TYR A 53 7.93 -12.63 5.77
CA TYR A 53 6.87 -11.70 5.40
C TYR A 53 7.29 -10.80 4.24
N VAL A 54 6.27 -10.19 3.62
CA VAL A 54 6.44 -9.20 2.55
C VAL A 54 6.58 -7.82 3.20
N THR A 55 7.83 -7.39 3.40
CA THR A 55 8.24 -6.15 4.08
C THR A 55 8.75 -5.09 3.11
N GLU A 56 8.68 -5.33 1.80
CA GLU A 56 9.30 -4.51 0.75
C GLU A 56 8.69 -3.09 0.61
N LEU A 57 7.55 -2.82 1.24
CA LEU A 57 6.91 -1.50 1.19
C LEU A 57 7.60 -0.51 2.15
N ASP A 58 7.47 -0.74 3.45
CA ASP A 58 7.93 0.16 4.52
C ASP A 58 8.66 -0.56 5.66
N GLY A 59 8.89 -1.88 5.52
CA GLY A 59 9.49 -2.72 6.54
C GLY A 59 8.52 -3.35 7.53
N TYR A 60 7.30 -2.83 7.69
CA TYR A 60 6.33 -3.29 8.70
C TYR A 60 5.21 -4.14 8.10
N VAL A 61 4.62 -4.98 8.95
CA VAL A 61 3.54 -5.89 8.56
C VAL A 61 2.44 -5.81 9.61
N ALA A 62 1.23 -5.44 9.18
CA ALA A 62 0.07 -5.37 10.07
C ALA A 62 -0.66 -6.72 10.21
N ILE A 63 -0.51 -7.61 9.23
CA ILE A 63 -1.17 -8.92 9.18
C ILE A 63 -0.11 -9.99 9.42
N ASP A 64 -0.14 -10.62 10.60
CA ASP A 64 0.82 -11.67 11.00
C ASP A 64 0.55 -13.01 10.29
N VAL A 65 0.64 -12.99 8.96
CA VAL A 65 0.53 -14.17 8.10
C VAL A 65 1.83 -14.26 7.29
N PRO A 66 2.66 -15.29 7.52
CA PRO A 66 3.90 -15.46 6.76
C PRO A 66 3.58 -16.10 5.41
N TRP A 67 3.63 -15.31 4.32
CA TRP A 67 3.33 -15.80 2.97
C TRP A 67 4.40 -15.46 1.93
N LYS A 68 5.60 -15.04 2.35
CA LYS A 68 6.68 -14.70 1.41
C LYS A 68 7.06 -15.92 0.54
N PRO A 69 6.95 -15.84 -0.80
CA PRO A 69 7.32 -16.95 -1.67
C PRO A 69 8.84 -17.16 -1.67
N LYS A 70 9.29 -18.42 -1.65
CA LYS A 70 10.71 -18.79 -1.68
C LYS A 70 11.20 -19.15 -3.08
N THR A 71 10.28 -19.58 -3.95
CA THR A 71 10.60 -19.92 -5.34
C THR A 71 9.75 -19.13 -6.32
N LYS A 72 10.20 -19.11 -7.58
CA LYS A 72 9.47 -18.43 -8.65
C LYS A 72 8.11 -19.07 -8.90
N GLU A 73 8.03 -20.39 -8.78
CA GLU A 73 6.80 -21.16 -8.96
C GLU A 73 5.77 -20.86 -7.86
N GLU A 74 6.23 -20.65 -6.62
CA GLU A 74 5.37 -20.21 -5.52
C GLU A 74 4.85 -18.79 -5.73
N GLU A 75 5.73 -17.88 -6.13
CA GLU A 75 5.36 -16.49 -6.48
C GLU A 75 4.33 -16.49 -7.61
N ASP A 76 4.56 -17.23 -8.69
CA ASP A 76 3.66 -17.28 -9.84
C ASP A 76 2.30 -17.88 -9.46
N LYS A 77 2.26 -18.90 -8.61
CA LYS A 77 0.99 -19.44 -8.07
C LYS A 77 0.21 -18.40 -7.27
N LEU A 78 0.89 -17.60 -6.43
CA LEU A 78 0.26 -16.52 -5.66
C LEU A 78 -0.27 -15.43 -6.59
N VAL A 79 0.53 -15.02 -7.58
CA VAL A 79 0.12 -14.04 -8.59
C VAL A 79 -1.11 -14.53 -9.35
N GLN A 80 -1.12 -15.79 -9.81
CA GLN A 80 -2.30 -16.34 -10.51
C GLN A 80 -3.54 -16.39 -9.62
N LYS A 81 -3.41 -16.74 -8.33
CA LYS A 81 -4.54 -16.68 -7.39
C LYS A 81 -5.09 -15.26 -7.23
N PHE A 82 -4.21 -14.27 -7.09
CA PHE A 82 -4.59 -12.86 -7.00
C PHE A 82 -5.31 -12.40 -8.28
N LEU A 83 -4.75 -12.69 -9.47
CA LEU A 83 -5.35 -12.34 -10.76
C LEU A 83 -6.71 -13.03 -10.97
N ASN A 84 -6.85 -14.30 -10.57
CA ASN A 84 -8.14 -14.99 -10.60
C ASN A 84 -9.17 -14.35 -9.68
N GLY A 85 -8.75 -13.87 -8.50
CA GLY A 85 -9.58 -13.08 -7.61
C GLY A 85 -10.05 -11.76 -8.27
N LEU A 86 -9.14 -11.05 -8.93
CA LEU A 86 -9.50 -9.83 -9.68
C LEU A 86 -10.51 -10.11 -10.80
N ARG A 87 -10.33 -11.19 -11.57
CA ARG A 87 -11.30 -11.57 -12.62
C ARG A 87 -12.68 -11.84 -12.05
N LYS A 88 -12.78 -12.58 -10.94
CA LYS A 88 -14.05 -12.83 -10.24
C LYS A 88 -14.68 -11.54 -9.70
N LEU A 89 -13.86 -10.61 -9.21
CA LEU A 89 -14.34 -9.33 -8.70
C LEU A 89 -14.96 -8.45 -9.81
N MET A 90 -14.44 -8.56 -11.04
CA MET A 90 -14.94 -7.84 -12.22
C MET A 90 -16.05 -8.59 -12.97
N ASP A 91 -16.35 -9.82 -12.59
CA ASP A 91 -17.41 -10.62 -13.18
C ASP A 91 -18.79 -10.15 -12.68
N LYS A 92 -19.72 -9.94 -13.62
CA LYS A 92 -21.05 -9.37 -13.32
C LYS A 92 -21.95 -10.34 -12.56
N GLU A 93 -21.77 -11.64 -12.76
CA GLU A 93 -22.58 -12.67 -12.11
C GLU A 93 -22.00 -13.02 -10.74
N ALA A 94 -20.68 -13.20 -10.64
CA ALA A 94 -19.99 -13.54 -9.40
C ALA A 94 -19.98 -12.39 -8.38
N ASN A 95 -19.99 -11.14 -8.84
CA ASN A 95 -19.99 -9.93 -7.98
C ASN A 95 -21.24 -9.05 -8.17
N TRP A 96 -22.38 -9.65 -8.54
CA TRP A 96 -23.61 -8.92 -8.89
C TRP A 96 -24.04 -7.86 -7.85
N GLY A 97 -23.84 -8.12 -6.55
CA GLY A 97 -24.24 -7.21 -5.47
C GLY A 97 -23.36 -5.97 -5.30
N PHE A 98 -22.12 -6.00 -5.79
CA PHE A 98 -21.15 -4.92 -5.57
C PHE A 98 -20.44 -4.44 -6.84
N ILE A 99 -20.73 -5.04 -8.01
CA ILE A 99 -20.06 -4.69 -9.26
C ILE A 99 -20.30 -3.24 -9.65
N GLN A 100 -21.52 -2.70 -9.47
CA GLN A 100 -21.82 -1.32 -9.81
C GLN A 100 -21.03 -0.31 -8.93
N PRO A 101 -21.08 -0.38 -7.58
CA PRO A 101 -20.23 0.47 -6.72
C PRO A 101 -18.73 0.37 -7.04
N LEU A 102 -18.24 -0.82 -7.36
CA LEU A 102 -16.85 -1.03 -7.74
C LEU A 102 -16.49 -0.30 -9.04
N LEU A 103 -17.27 -0.50 -10.11
CA LEU A 103 -17.05 0.16 -11.39
C LEU A 103 -17.09 1.68 -11.24
N LEU A 104 -18.05 2.21 -10.49
CA LEU A 104 -18.12 3.64 -10.20
C LEU A 104 -16.83 4.15 -9.54
N SER A 105 -16.31 3.42 -8.55
CA SER A 105 -15.06 3.78 -7.86
C SER A 105 -13.82 3.71 -8.75
N LEU A 106 -13.81 2.79 -9.72
CA LEU A 106 -12.71 2.61 -10.66
C LEU A 106 -12.74 3.68 -11.76
N GLU A 107 -13.91 4.01 -12.30
CA GLU A 107 -14.08 4.86 -13.50
C GLU A 107 -14.20 6.36 -13.17
N TYR A 108 -14.89 6.73 -12.10
CA TYR A 108 -15.24 8.15 -11.84
C TYR A 108 -14.20 8.90 -11.02
N CYS A 109 -13.11 8.25 -10.60
CA CYS A 109 -12.04 8.94 -9.91
C CYS A 109 -11.33 9.92 -10.84
N ALA A 110 -11.61 11.22 -10.67
CA ALA A 110 -10.97 12.31 -11.42
C ALA A 110 -9.50 12.56 -11.04
N ARG A 111 -8.92 11.75 -10.15
CA ARG A 111 -7.56 11.92 -9.61
C ARG A 111 -7.30 13.33 -9.03
N CYS A 112 -8.34 13.97 -8.52
CA CYS A 112 -8.30 15.34 -7.97
C CYS A 112 -7.57 15.47 -6.62
N GLN A 113 -7.22 14.34 -5.99
CA GLN A 113 -6.53 14.27 -4.70
C GLN A 113 -7.26 14.85 -3.49
N THR A 114 -8.53 15.25 -3.62
CA THR A 114 -9.33 15.78 -2.52
C THR A 114 -9.42 14.82 -1.32
N CYS A 115 -9.41 13.50 -1.57
CA CYS A 115 -9.42 12.49 -0.51
C CYS A 115 -8.11 12.39 0.29
N SER A 116 -7.00 12.99 -0.18
CA SER A 116 -5.70 12.87 0.46
C SER A 116 -5.69 13.48 1.86
N GLU A 117 -6.26 14.68 2.02
CA GLU A 117 -6.25 15.36 3.32
C GLU A 117 -7.19 14.72 4.36
N ALA A 118 -8.18 13.94 3.89
CA ALA A 118 -9.05 13.13 4.77
C ALA A 118 -8.43 11.79 5.18
N CYS A 119 -7.35 11.35 4.53
CA CYS A 119 -6.74 10.06 4.80
C CYS A 119 -5.77 10.15 5.98
N HIS A 120 -6.19 9.61 7.13
CA HIS A 120 -5.35 9.61 8.34
C HIS A 120 -4.00 8.93 8.14
N ILE A 121 -3.92 7.85 7.36
CA ILE A 121 -2.65 7.15 7.08
C ILE A 121 -1.69 8.03 6.26
N TYR A 122 -2.22 8.72 5.24
CA TYR A 122 -1.41 9.63 4.42
C TYR A 122 -0.92 10.82 5.24
N ILE A 123 -1.79 11.44 6.04
CA ILE A 123 -1.42 12.57 6.90
C ILE A 123 -0.44 12.13 7.99
N SER A 124 -0.72 11.02 8.67
CA SER A 124 0.08 10.55 9.81
C SER A 124 1.47 10.05 9.42
N SER A 125 1.64 9.55 8.20
CA SER A 125 2.94 9.14 7.65
C SER A 125 3.81 10.30 7.19
N GLY A 126 3.38 11.56 7.36
CA GLY A 126 4.13 12.71 6.84
C GLY A 126 3.89 13.01 5.38
N ARG A 127 2.75 12.55 4.84
CA ARG A 127 2.40 12.67 3.43
C ARG A 127 3.30 11.84 2.51
N LYS A 128 3.72 10.64 2.94
CA LYS A 128 4.48 9.72 2.10
C LYS A 128 3.60 9.21 0.95
N GLU A 129 4.14 9.29 -0.27
CA GLU A 129 3.36 9.05 -1.48
C GLU A 129 2.77 7.64 -1.56
N ILE A 130 3.47 6.63 -1.02
CA ILE A 130 3.01 5.23 -0.97
C ILE A 130 1.67 5.03 -0.23
N TYR A 131 1.32 5.96 0.67
CA TYR A 131 0.06 5.93 1.42
C TYR A 131 -0.97 6.91 0.91
N ARG A 132 -0.67 7.69 -0.13
CA ARG A 132 -1.69 8.52 -0.77
C ARG A 132 -2.82 7.60 -1.24
N PRO A 133 -4.10 7.93 -0.96
CA PRO A 133 -5.23 7.06 -1.33
C PRO A 133 -5.24 6.66 -2.80
N THR A 134 -4.86 7.59 -3.70
CA THR A 134 -4.82 7.30 -5.13
C THR A 134 -3.66 6.40 -5.55
N TYR A 135 -2.59 6.29 -4.76
CA TYR A 135 -1.42 5.48 -5.12
C TYR A 135 -1.82 4.01 -5.27
N ARG A 136 -2.35 3.41 -4.20
CA ARG A 136 -2.80 2.00 -4.21
C ARG A 136 -3.97 1.77 -5.16
N ALA A 137 -4.93 2.70 -5.20
CA ALA A 137 -6.08 2.59 -6.09
C ALA A 137 -5.67 2.61 -7.58
N GLU A 138 -4.70 3.43 -7.96
CA GLU A 138 -4.22 3.50 -9.34
C GLU A 138 -3.36 2.28 -9.71
N VAL A 139 -2.60 1.70 -8.78
CA VAL A 139 -1.94 0.40 -8.98
C VAL A 139 -2.98 -0.67 -9.30
N LEU A 140 -4.06 -0.74 -8.51
CA LEU A 140 -5.16 -1.68 -8.74
C LEU A 140 -5.84 -1.45 -10.10
N ARG A 141 -6.15 -0.19 -10.47
CA ARG A 141 -6.72 0.15 -11.78
C ARG A 141 -5.84 -0.32 -12.94
N ARG A 142 -4.52 -0.16 -12.84
CA ARG A 142 -3.57 -0.63 -13.86
C ARG A 142 -3.58 -2.15 -13.99
N LEU A 143 -3.68 -2.87 -12.87
CA LEU A 143 -3.76 -4.34 -12.88
C LEU A 143 -5.08 -4.82 -13.49
N ILE A 144 -6.21 -4.24 -13.10
CA ILE A 144 -7.53 -4.52 -13.69
C ILE A 144 -7.51 -4.26 -15.20
N LYS A 145 -7.04 -3.08 -15.62
CA LYS A 145 -6.93 -2.72 -17.05
C LYS A 145 -6.10 -3.71 -17.86
N LYS A 146 -5.05 -4.28 -17.26
CA LYS A 146 -4.12 -5.17 -17.95
C LYS A 146 -4.57 -6.63 -17.98
N PHE A 147 -5.27 -7.10 -16.95
CA PHE A 147 -5.47 -8.54 -16.73
C PHE A 147 -6.93 -9.00 -16.67
N THR A 148 -7.89 -8.08 -16.64
CA THR A 148 -9.33 -8.40 -16.57
C THR A 148 -10.18 -7.68 -17.62
N SER A 149 -9.56 -6.82 -18.43
CA SER A 149 -10.23 -6.05 -19.49
C SER A 149 -10.05 -6.73 -20.84
#